data_AF-A0A8T1TS10-F1
#
_entry.id   AF-A0A8T1TS10-F1
#
_cell.length_a   1.000
_cell.length_b   1.000
_cell.length_c   1.000
_cell.angle_alpha   90.00
_cell.angle_beta   90.00
_cell.angle_gamma   90.00
#
_symmetry.space_group_name_H-M   'P 1'
#
loop_
_entity.id
_entity.type
_entity.pdbx_description
1 polymer ?
#
loop_
_entity_poly.entity_id
_entity_poly.type
_entity_poly.pdbx_seq_one_letter_code
_entity_poly.pdbx_strand_id
1 'polypeptide(L)'
;HLGEEIQRNRRRHIQRRYRTKQADLTTKLVNDVHQLHKDIKKLQQQRDSVGTTTEVERDVWNVALEYYVRLRHLNTQDVHSQLDFLRVTMAPDVASNDGFGPGQLAKVGTCCGGSTT
;
A
#
# COMPACT_ATOMS: atom_id res chain seq x y z
N HIS A 1 28.37 20.46 57.81
CA HIS A 1 29.41 20.62 56.78
C HIS A 1 29.61 19.38 55.89
N LEU A 2 30.01 18.20 56.41
CA LEU A 2 30.30 17.02 55.57
C LEU A 2 29.09 16.49 54.77
N GLY A 3 27.90 16.48 55.37
CA GLY A 3 26.67 16.00 54.71
C GLY A 3 26.25 16.84 53.48
N GLU A 4 26.49 18.15 53.51
CA GLU A 4 26.17 19.06 52.39
C GLU A 4 27.11 18.85 51.21
N GLU A 5 28.36 18.50 51.48
CA GLU A 5 29.35 18.19 50.45
C GLU A 5 29.04 16.87 49.75
N ILE A 6 28.62 15.85 50.52
CA ILE A 6 28.12 14.58 49.97
C ILE A 6 26.89 14.81 49.09
N GLN A 7 25.93 15.62 49.56
CA GLN A 7 24.74 15.95 48.77
C GLN A 7 25.09 16.71 47.48
N ARG A 8 26.00 17.69 47.54
CA ARG A 8 26.47 18.43 46.36
C ARG A 8 27.14 17.50 45.34
N ASN A 9 28.01 16.60 45.80
CA ASN A 9 28.65 15.62 44.93
C ASN A 9 27.64 14.65 44.29
N ARG A 10 26.64 14.20 45.05
CA ARG A 10 25.56 13.35 44.51
C ARG A 10 24.75 14.06 43.42
N ARG A 11 24.37 15.34 43.64
CA ARG A 11 23.66 16.14 42.64
C ARG A 11 24.48 16.32 41.37
N ARG A 12 25.77 16.64 41.49
CA ARG A 12 26.69 16.75 40.34
C ARG A 12 26.79 15.44 39.55
N HIS A 13 26.89 14.31 40.23
CA HIS A 13 26.95 13.00 39.59
C HIS A 13 25.65 12.69 38.81
N ILE A 14 24.49 12.93 39.43
CA ILE A 14 23.19 12.73 38.78
C ILE A 14 23.05 13.64 37.56
N GLN A 15 23.42 14.91 37.68
CA GLN A 15 23.38 15.87 36.57
C GLN A 15 24.30 15.46 35.42
N ARG A 16 25.54 15.04 35.71
CA ARG A 16 26.45 14.51 34.67
C ARG A 16 25.83 13.32 33.97
N ARG A 17 25.34 12.33 34.72
CA ARG A 17 24.69 11.14 34.15
C ARG A 17 23.51 11.51 33.26
N TYR A 18 22.67 12.45 33.68
CA TYR A 18 21.53 12.91 32.89
C TYR A 18 21.98 13.57 31.58
N ARG A 19 22.98 14.47 31.65
CA ARG A 19 23.53 15.15 30.47
C ARG A 19 24.16 14.16 29.49
N THR A 20 24.92 13.17 29.98
CA THR A 20 25.48 12.11 29.14
C THR A 20 24.37 11.31 28.45
N LYS A 21 23.36 10.85 29.21
CA LYS A 21 22.23 10.10 28.63
C LYS A 21 21.48 10.91 27.56
N GLN A 22 21.34 12.21 27.76
CA GLN A 22 20.71 13.10 26.80
C GLN A 22 21.55 13.24 25.52
N ALA A 23 22.87 13.45 25.66
CA ALA A 23 23.78 13.52 24.52
C ALA A 23 23.84 12.22 23.72
N ASP A 24 23.86 11.07 24.41
CA ASP A 24 23.85 9.74 23.78
C ASP A 24 22.56 9.52 23.00
N LEU A 25 21.41 9.90 23.57
CA LEU A 25 20.12 9.79 22.90
C LEU A 25 20.06 10.66 21.64
N THR A 26 20.53 11.91 21.71
CA THR A 26 20.57 12.80 20.55
C THR A 26 21.49 12.23 19.46
N THR A 27 22.66 11.72 19.84
CA THR A 27 23.61 11.11 18.90
C THR A 27 23.00 9.88 18.22
N LYS A 28 22.35 9.01 19.01
CA LYS A 28 21.65 7.84 18.49
C LYS A 28 20.56 8.24 17.51
N LEU A 29 19.72 9.22 17.85
CA LEU A 29 18.63 9.67 16.99
C LEU A 29 19.15 10.22 15.66
N VAL A 30 20.23 11.02 15.67
CA VAL A 30 20.85 11.53 14.45
C VAL A 30 21.35 10.38 13.57
N ASN A 31 21.99 9.38 14.17
CA ASN A 31 22.48 8.20 13.45
C ASN A 31 21.33 7.36 12.87
N ASP A 32 20.28 7.13 13.65
CA ASP A 32 19.10 6.37 13.22
C ASP A 32 18.39 7.07 12.04
N VAL A 33 18.21 8.40 12.11
CA VAL A 33 17.65 9.19 11.01
C VAL A 33 18.54 9.12 9.77
N HIS A 34 19.86 9.22 9.93
CA HIS A 34 20.79 9.10 8.80
C HIS A 34 20.74 7.70 8.16
N GLN A 35 20.61 6.65 8.96
CA GLN A 35 20.47 5.28 8.48
C GLN A 35 19.15 5.09 7.73
N LEU A 36 18.04 5.59 8.26
CA LEU A 36 16.74 5.53 7.59
C LEU A 36 16.77 6.22 6.22
N HIS A 37 17.43 7.37 6.10
CA HIS A 37 17.58 8.02 4.78
C HIS A 37 18.37 7.18 3.79
N LYS A 38 19.43 6.48 4.24
CA LYS A 38 20.18 5.54 3.38
C LYS A 38 19.30 4.38 2.93
N ASP A 39 18.52 3.83 3.85
CA ASP A 39 17.65 2.68 3.57
C ASP A 39 16.53 3.07 2.59
N ILE A 40 15.89 4.23 2.79
CA ILE A 40 14.91 4.78 1.85
C ILE A 40 15.52 4.94 0.45
N LYS A 41 16.72 5.54 0.36
CA LYS A 41 17.39 5.73 -0.92
C LYS A 41 17.70 4.39 -1.60
N LYS A 42 18.16 3.39 -0.84
CA LYS A 42 18.43 2.04 -1.35
C LYS A 42 17.15 1.38 -1.87
N LEU A 43 16.06 1.45 -1.12
CA LEU A 43 14.77 0.89 -1.53
C LEU A 43 14.21 1.58 -2.79
N GLN A 44 14.36 2.90 -2.89
CA GLN A 44 13.98 3.65 -4.09
C GLN A 44 14.80 3.18 -5.30
N GLN A 45 16.12 3.06 -5.17
CA GLN A 45 16.98 2.54 -6.24
C GLN A 45 16.61 1.12 -6.66
N GLN A 46 16.29 0.25 -5.70
CA GLN A 46 15.82 -1.11 -6.00
C GLN A 46 14.50 -1.09 -6.77
N ARG A 47 13.52 -0.31 -6.30
CA ARG A 47 12.24 -0.14 -6.99
C ARG A 47 12.44 0.36 -8.42
N ASP A 48 13.28 1.38 -8.60
CA ASP A 48 13.52 1.98 -9.91
C ASP A 48 14.22 0.99 -10.84
N SER A 49 15.19 0.21 -10.34
CA SER A 49 15.84 -0.85 -11.13
C SER A 49 14.90 -1.98 -11.55
N VAL A 50 13.93 -2.34 -10.70
CA VAL A 50 12.88 -3.31 -11.07
C VAL A 50 11.92 -2.69 -12.08
N GLY A 51 11.54 -1.43 -11.87
CA GLY A 51 10.66 -0.65 -12.76
C GLY A 51 11.17 -0.53 -14.19
N THR A 52 12.49 -0.38 -14.38
CA THR A 52 13.10 -0.36 -15.72
C THR A 52 13.11 -1.74 -16.39
N THR A 53 13.10 -2.83 -15.61
CA THR A 53 13.07 -4.20 -16.16
C THR A 53 11.64 -4.61 -16.56
N THR A 54 10.63 -4.01 -15.95
CA THR A 54 9.20 -4.26 -16.21
C THR A 54 8.59 -3.39 -17.32
N GLU A 55 9.34 -2.47 -17.92
CA GLU A 55 8.82 -1.57 -18.97
C GLU A 55 8.50 -2.29 -20.30
N VAL A 56 8.99 -3.52 -20.49
CA VAL A 56 8.78 -4.31 -21.72
C VAL A 56 7.48 -5.12 -21.70
N GLU A 57 6.91 -5.38 -20.53
CA GLU A 57 5.61 -6.01 -20.40
C GLU A 57 4.63 -4.89 -20.07
N ARG A 58 3.59 -4.69 -20.88
CA ARG A 58 2.43 -3.90 -20.44
C ARG A 58 1.92 -4.58 -19.18
N ASP A 59 2.34 -4.03 -18.05
CA ASP A 59 2.19 -4.56 -16.71
C ASP A 59 0.79 -5.13 -16.57
N VAL A 60 0.69 -6.43 -16.30
CA VAL A 60 -0.58 -7.15 -16.16
C VAL A 60 -1.49 -6.39 -15.18
N TRP A 61 -0.90 -5.68 -14.22
CA TRP A 61 -1.59 -4.78 -13.30
C TRP A 61 -2.17 -3.53 -13.96
N ASN A 62 -1.47 -2.89 -14.90
CA ASN A 62 -2.01 -1.78 -15.68
C ASN A 62 -3.18 -2.25 -16.55
N VAL A 63 -3.05 -3.42 -17.20
CA VAL A 63 -4.15 -4.01 -18.00
C VAL A 63 -5.35 -4.36 -17.11
N ALA A 64 -5.11 -4.95 -15.94
CA ALA A 64 -6.16 -5.27 -14.96
C ALA A 64 -6.83 -4.01 -14.41
N LEU A 65 -6.06 -2.94 -14.18
CA LEU A 65 -6.57 -1.66 -13.69
C LEU A 65 -7.44 -0.96 -14.75
N GLU A 66 -6.99 -0.90 -16.00
CA GLU A 66 -7.77 -0.37 -17.12
C GLU A 66 -9.07 -1.16 -17.32
N TYR A 67 -8.98 -2.49 -17.24
CA TYR A 67 -10.15 -3.38 -17.29
C TYR A 67 -11.14 -3.07 -16.17
N TYR A 68 -10.68 -2.97 -14.93
CA TYR A 68 -11.52 -2.70 -13.77
C TYR A 68 -12.21 -1.34 -13.87
N VAL A 69 -11.47 -0.28 -14.26
CA VAL A 69 -12.03 1.06 -14.46
C VAL A 69 -13.12 1.01 -15.53
N ARG A 70 -12.86 0.36 -16.68
CA ARG A 70 -13.84 0.25 -17.77
C ARG A 70 -15.09 -0.52 -17.34
N LEU A 71 -14.92 -1.66 -16.68
CA LEU A 71 -16.03 -2.48 -16.18
C LEU A 71 -16.89 -1.72 -15.17
N ARG A 72 -16.27 -0.97 -14.25
CA ARG A 72 -16.99 -0.15 -13.26
C ARG A 72 -17.87 0.90 -13.92
N HIS A 73 -17.40 1.55 -14.97
CA HIS A 73 -18.21 2.52 -15.72
C HIS A 73 -19.33 1.85 -16.53
N LEU A 74 -19.11 0.62 -17.01
CA LEU A 74 -20.15 -0.15 -17.74
C LEU A 74 -21.28 -0.64 -16.82
N ASN A 75 -21.02 -0.87 -15.53
CA ASN A 75 -22.08 -1.17 -14.55
C ASN A 75 -23.10 -0.02 -14.38
N THR A 76 -22.83 1.17 -14.93
CA THR A 76 -23.77 2.30 -14.96
C THR A 76 -24.48 2.49 -16.30
N GLN A 77 -24.22 1.63 -17.28
CA GLN A 77 -24.81 1.68 -18.63
C GLN A 77 -25.83 0.56 -18.86
N ASP A 78 -26.51 0.60 -20.01
CA ASP A 78 -27.48 -0.39 -20.45
C ASP A 78 -26.88 -1.81 -20.51
N VAL A 79 -27.66 -2.82 -20.11
CA VAL A 79 -27.22 -4.22 -19.94
C VAL A 79 -26.66 -4.80 -21.24
N HIS A 80 -27.18 -4.37 -22.40
CA HIS A 80 -26.68 -4.79 -23.71
C HIS A 80 -25.23 -4.36 -23.95
N SER A 81 -24.90 -3.10 -23.60
CA SER A 81 -23.54 -2.56 -23.76
C SER A 81 -22.51 -3.24 -22.85
N GLN A 82 -22.91 -3.64 -21.65
CA GLN A 82 -22.09 -4.39 -20.71
C GLN A 82 -21.83 -5.82 -21.20
N LEU A 83 -22.87 -6.49 -21.73
CA LEU A 83 -22.78 -7.86 -22.22
C LEU A 83 -21.91 -7.97 -23.48
N ASP A 84 -22.00 -7.00 -24.39
CA ASP A 84 -21.15 -6.96 -25.59
C ASP A 84 -19.67 -6.74 -25.22
N PHE A 85 -19.38 -5.88 -24.25
CA PHE A 85 -18.02 -5.72 -23.74
C PHE A 85 -17.48 -7.02 -23.12
N LEU A 86 -18.27 -7.69 -22.29
CA LEU A 86 -17.87 -8.95 -21.68
C LEU A 86 -17.64 -10.05 -22.73
N ARG A 87 -18.44 -10.12 -23.80
CA ARG A 87 -18.24 -11.07 -24.90
C ARG A 87 -16.92 -10.87 -25.65
N VAL A 88 -16.48 -9.63 -25.79
CA VAL A 88 -15.23 -9.29 -26.52
C VAL A 88 -14.01 -9.50 -25.63
N THR A 89 -14.13 -9.31 -24.32
CA THR A 89 -13.00 -9.29 -23.38
C THR A 89 -12.81 -10.56 -22.57
N MET A 90 -13.88 -11.32 -22.33
CA MET A 90 -13.84 -12.54 -21.54
C MET A 90 -13.80 -13.79 -22.43
N ALA A 91 -13.13 -14.82 -21.92
CA ALA A 91 -13.18 -16.14 -22.53
C ALA A 91 -14.62 -16.70 -22.49
N PRO A 92 -15.06 -17.44 -23.53
CA PRO A 92 -16.42 -17.97 -23.63
C PRO A 92 -16.76 -18.97 -22.50
N ASP A 93 -15.75 -19.53 -21.85
CA ASP A 93 -15.82 -20.50 -20.76
C ASP A 93 -15.47 -19.91 -19.38
N VAL A 94 -15.52 -18.57 -19.22
CA VAL A 94 -15.29 -17.92 -17.93
C VAL A 94 -16.27 -18.45 -16.88
N ALA A 95 -15.78 -18.95 -15.75
CA ALA A 95 -16.62 -19.48 -14.68
C ALA A 95 -17.21 -18.35 -13.83
N SER A 96 -18.49 -18.47 -13.48
CA SER A 96 -19.19 -17.67 -12.49
C SER A 96 -19.95 -18.60 -11.54
N ASN A 97 -20.40 -18.08 -10.40
CA ASN A 97 -21.19 -18.84 -9.45
C ASN A 97 -22.49 -19.41 -10.06
N ASP A 98 -23.02 -18.75 -11.09
CA ASP A 98 -24.28 -19.11 -11.77
C ASP A 98 -24.07 -19.88 -13.09
N GLY A 99 -22.83 -20.30 -13.38
CA GLY A 99 -22.47 -21.07 -14.58
C GLY A 99 -21.36 -20.42 -15.42
N PHE A 100 -21.26 -20.80 -16.69
CA PHE A 100 -20.16 -20.40 -17.57
C PHE A 100 -20.56 -19.32 -18.57
N GLY A 101 -19.61 -18.44 -18.87
CA GLY A 101 -19.62 -17.52 -19.98
C GLY A 101 -19.99 -16.07 -19.62
N PRO A 102 -19.69 -15.12 -20.52
CA PRO A 102 -19.89 -13.68 -20.32
C PRO A 102 -21.32 -13.28 -19.96
N GLY A 103 -22.31 -14.04 -20.45
CA GLY A 103 -23.73 -13.78 -20.21
C GLY A 103 -24.18 -14.03 -18.77
N GLN A 104 -23.48 -14.87 -18.01
CA GLN A 104 -23.80 -15.08 -16.59
C GLN A 104 -23.25 -13.95 -15.72
N LEU A 105 -22.06 -13.43 -16.06
CA LEU A 105 -21.44 -12.29 -15.37
C LEU A 105 -22.28 -10.99 -15.49
N ALA A 106 -22.91 -10.76 -16.63
CA ALA A 106 -23.79 -9.60 -16.84
C ALA A 106 -25.03 -9.60 -15.92
N LYS A 107 -25.48 -10.78 -15.46
CA LYS A 107 -26.66 -10.91 -14.57
C LYS A 107 -26.35 -10.60 -13.11
N VAL A 108 -25.10 -10.81 -12.68
CA VAL A 108 -24.67 -10.60 -11.30
C VAL A 108 -24.78 -9.12 -10.88
N GLY A 109 -24.69 -8.18 -11.84
CA GLY A 109 -24.82 -6.74 -11.60
C GLY A 109 -26.25 -6.26 -11.27
N THR A 110 -27.28 -7.03 -11.63
CA THR A 110 -28.69 -6.65 -11.44
C THR A 110 -29.30 -7.17 -10.14
N CYS A 111 -28.65 -8.13 -9.46
CA CYS A 111 -29.21 -8.81 -8.29
C CYS A 111 -29.21 -7.97 -6.99
N CYS A 112 -28.57 -6.81 -6.96
CA CYS A 112 -28.62 -5.90 -5.80
C CYS A 112 -29.84 -4.94 -5.81
N GLY A 113 -30.68 -4.97 -6.85
CA GLY A 113 -31.99 -4.32 -6.84
C GLY A 113 -33.01 -5.21 -6.12
N GLY A 114 -33.00 -5.19 -4.79
CA GLY A 114 -34.00 -5.89 -4.00
C GLY A 114 -35.42 -5.40 -4.33
N SER A 115 -36.23 -6.27 -4.91
CA SER A 115 -37.68 -6.16 -4.84
C SER A 115 -38.10 -6.50 -3.41
N THR A 116 -38.12 -5.48 -2.54
CA THR A 116 -38.95 -5.53 -1.33
C THR A 116 -40.41 -5.52 -1.78
N THR A 117 -41.11 -6.53 -1.29
CA THR A 117 -42.54 -6.78 -1.39
C THR A 117 -43.35 -5.65 -0.77
#